data_AF-A0A952BGN9-F1
#
_entry.id   AF-A0A952BGN9-F1
#
_cell.length_a   1.000
_cell.length_b   1.000
_cell.length_c   1.000
_cell.angle_alpha   90.00
_cell.angle_beta   90.00
_cell.angle_gamma   90.00
#
_symmetry.space_group_name_H-M   'P 1'
#
loop_
_entity.id
_entity.type
_entity.pdbx_description
1 polymer ?
#
loop_
_entity_poly.entity_id
_entity_poly.type
_entity_poly.pdbx_seq_one_letter_code
_entity_poly.pdbx_strand_id
1 'polypeptide(L)'
;MEEVFIVDKQKYLDENYPFEGIPDLNDKKRCIHCDQIITVGDYKVFKDEEGDEFIYCPNAPDCNGTLIDWIDLDINWFLSTDICFIK
;
A
#
# COMPACT_ATOMS: atom_id res chain seq x y z
N MET A 1 8.77 11.36 14.31
CA MET A 1 8.84 10.37 13.22
C MET A 1 10.19 10.47 12.56
N GLU A 2 10.85 9.32 12.38
CA GLU A 2 12.14 9.18 11.72
C GLU A 2 11.99 8.22 10.53
N GLU A 3 12.54 8.57 9.37
CA GLU A 3 12.53 7.67 8.20
C GLU A 3 13.58 6.57 8.39
N VAL A 4 13.14 5.31 8.26
CA VAL A 4 13.98 4.12 8.40
C VAL A 4 14.35 3.61 7.02
N PHE A 5 15.64 3.47 6.75
CA PHE A 5 16.12 2.89 5.49
C PHE A 5 16.06 1.37 5.52
N ILE A 6 15.22 0.79 4.65
CA ILE A 6 15.08 -0.66 4.50
C ILE A 6 15.92 -1.16 3.34
N VAL A 7 16.85 -2.08 3.63
CA VAL A 7 17.76 -2.67 2.63
C VAL A 7 17.04 -3.69 1.74
N ASP A 8 16.31 -4.62 2.35
CA ASP A 8 15.55 -5.65 1.65
C ASP A 8 14.05 -5.36 1.77
N LYS A 9 13.55 -4.57 0.81
CA LYS A 9 12.17 -4.09 0.84
C LYS A 9 11.14 -5.19 0.62
N GLN A 10 11.43 -6.23 -0.18
CA GLN A 10 10.47 -7.31 -0.41
C GLN A 10 10.34 -8.14 0.86
N LYS A 11 11.47 -8.53 1.48
CA LYS A 11 11.44 -9.27 2.74
C LYS A 11 10.70 -8.50 3.84
N TYR A 12 10.98 -7.21 3.99
CA TYR A 12 10.30 -6.40 4.99
C TYR A 12 8.79 -6.30 4.74
N LEU A 13 8.39 -6.16 3.47
CA LEU A 13 6.98 -6.18 3.10
C LEU A 13 6.35 -7.53 3.43
N ASP A 14 6.99 -8.64 3.07
CA ASP A 14 6.51 -10.00 3.33
C ASP A 14 6.27 -10.26 4.84
N GLU A 15 7.12 -9.70 5.70
CA GLU A 15 7.05 -9.89 7.15
C GLU A 15 6.05 -8.94 7.85
N ASN A 16 5.71 -7.80 7.25
CA ASN A 16 4.92 -6.73 7.89
C ASN A 16 3.60 -6.40 7.18
N TYR A 17 3.27 -7.07 6.07
CA TYR A 17 2.01 -6.84 5.36
C TYR A 17 0.84 -7.53 6.10
N PRO A 18 -0.21 -6.79 6.51
CA PRO A 18 -1.27 -7.31 7.38
C PRO A 18 -2.38 -8.07 6.62
N PHE A 19 -2.27 -8.26 5.30
CA PHE A 19 -3.30 -8.90 4.48
C PHE A 19 -2.76 -10.07 3.67
N GLU A 20 -3.66 -10.90 3.13
CA GLU A 20 -3.30 -11.90 2.12
C GLU A 20 -3.01 -11.24 0.76
N GLY A 21 -2.24 -11.92 -0.09
CA GLY A 21 -1.88 -11.41 -1.42
C GLY A 21 -0.91 -10.25 -1.35
N ILE A 22 0.26 -10.49 -0.73
CA ILE A 22 1.33 -9.51 -0.61
C ILE A 22 1.77 -9.09 -2.02
N PRO A 23 1.73 -7.78 -2.35
CA PRO A 23 2.09 -7.32 -3.67
C PRO A 23 3.60 -7.42 -3.91
N ASP A 24 3.98 -7.59 -5.17
CA ASP A 24 5.37 -7.48 -5.61
C ASP A 24 5.83 -6.02 -5.52
N LEU A 25 7.13 -5.78 -5.29
CA LEU A 25 7.67 -4.41 -5.26
C LEU A 25 7.43 -3.63 -6.56
N ASN A 26 7.20 -4.29 -7.70
CA ASN A 26 6.93 -3.64 -8.98
C ASN A 26 5.44 -3.37 -9.22
N ASP A 27 4.56 -3.88 -8.36
CA ASP A 27 3.12 -3.69 -8.49
C ASP A 27 2.75 -2.22 -8.36
N LYS A 28 1.64 -1.87 -9.02
CA LYS A 28 1.04 -0.55 -8.94
C LYS A 28 -0.20 -0.58 -8.09
N LYS A 29 -0.29 0.37 -7.16
CA LYS A 29 -1.46 0.62 -6.33
C LYS A 29 -1.85 2.09 -6.44
N ARG A 30 -3.06 2.45 -6.03
CA ARG A 30 -3.46 3.85 -5.84
C ARG A 30 -3.58 4.12 -4.34
N CYS A 31 -2.97 5.21 -3.88
CA CYS A 31 -3.19 5.68 -2.51
C CYS A 31 -4.47 6.54 -2.47
N ILE A 32 -5.41 6.23 -1.57
CA ILE A 32 -6.69 6.97 -1.47
C ILE A 32 -6.55 8.38 -0.88
N HIS A 33 -5.41 8.71 -0.27
CA HIS A 33 -5.16 10.01 0.36
C HIS A 33 -4.70 11.08 -0.65
N CYS A 34 -3.83 10.71 -1.59
CA CYS A 34 -3.26 11.63 -2.58
C CYS A 34 -3.63 11.31 -4.03
N ASP A 35 -4.43 10.26 -4.24
CA ASP A 35 -4.87 9.76 -5.55
C ASP A 35 -3.75 9.41 -6.54
N GLN A 36 -2.50 9.34 -6.07
CA GLN A 36 -1.36 8.97 -6.91
C GLN A 36 -1.32 7.46 -7.13
N ILE A 37 -0.98 7.08 -8.36
CA ILE A 37 -0.55 5.73 -8.69
C ILE A 37 0.90 5.60 -8.22
N ILE A 38 1.15 4.64 -7.34
CA ILE A 38 2.43 4.41 -6.70
C ILE A 38 3.01 3.07 -7.13
N THR A 39 4.34 2.97 -7.18
CA THR A 39 5.03 1.67 -7.20
C THR A 39 5.15 1.19 -5.76
N VAL A 40 4.76 -0.03 -5.47
CA VAL A 40 4.81 -0.59 -4.11
C VAL A 40 6.22 -0.44 -3.52
N GLY A 41 7.27 -0.82 -4.25
CA GLY A 41 8.65 -0.75 -3.78
C GLY A 41 9.19 0.65 -3.48
N ASP A 42 8.48 1.71 -3.88
CA ASP A 42 8.85 3.09 -3.55
C ASP A 42 8.39 3.49 -2.13
N TYR A 43 7.74 2.59 -1.39
CA TYR A 43 7.26 2.87 -0.03
C TYR A 43 8.38 3.35 0.90
N LYS A 44 7.99 4.13 1.90
CA LYS A 44 8.86 4.59 2.97
C LYS A 44 8.46 3.94 4.28
N VAL A 45 9.40 3.74 5.18
CA VAL A 45 9.11 3.28 6.54
C VAL A 45 9.41 4.41 7.49
N PHE A 46 8.47 4.70 8.38
CA PHE A 46 8.69 5.65 9.45
C PHE A 46 8.51 4.97 10.79
N LYS A 47 9.37 5.34 11.73
CA LYS A 47 9.29 4.95 13.12
C LYS A 47 8.65 6.07 13.94
N ASP A 48 7.69 5.73 14.77
CA ASP A 48 7.05 6.68 15.68
C ASP A 48 7.83 6.86 17.00
N GLU A 49 7.27 7.62 17.94
CA GLU A 49 7.91 7.91 19.23
C GLU A 49 7.90 6.71 20.19
N GLU A 50 6.96 5.77 20.01
CA GLU A 50 6.83 4.54 20.81
C GLU A 50 7.76 3.43 20.26
N GLY A 51 8.21 3.61 19.03
CA GLY A 51 9.17 2.76 18.35
C GLY A 51 8.53 1.80 17.35
N ASP A 52 7.24 1.97 17.06
CA ASP A 52 6.53 1.19 16.06
C ASP A 52 6.86 1.69 14.66
N GLU A 53 6.99 0.75 13.72
CA GLU A 53 7.33 1.03 12.34
C GLU A 53 6.12 0.85 11.44
N PHE A 54 5.90 1.80 10.54
CA PHE A 54 4.77 1.78 9.61
C PHE A 54 5.24 2.00 8.18
N ILE A 55 4.62 1.28 7.25
CA ILE A 55 4.82 1.46 5.81
C ILE A 55 3.91 2.58 5.32
N TYR A 56 4.52 3.63 4.78
CA TYR A 56 3.88 4.83 4.27
C TYR A 56 3.94 4.94 2.75
N CYS A 57 2.99 5.72 2.21
CA CYS A 57 2.95 6.17 0.84
C CYS A 57 4.31 6.77 0.41
N PRO A 58 4.81 6.50 -0.81
CA PRO A 58 6.05 7.10 -1.33
C PRO A 58 6.06 8.63 -1.29
N ASN A 59 4.89 9.26 -1.35
CA ASN A 59 4.72 10.71 -1.30
C ASN A 59 4.77 11.29 0.13
N ALA A 60 5.05 10.48 1.16
CA ALA A 60 5.34 11.02 2.48
C ALA A 60 6.59 11.92 2.43
N PRO A 61 6.64 13.03 3.19
CA PRO A 61 5.69 13.44 4.22
C PRO A 61 4.46 14.23 3.70
N ASP A 62 4.40 14.57 2.41
CA ASP A 62 3.29 15.33 1.83
C ASP A 62 1.97 14.52 1.81
N CYS A 63 2.07 13.20 1.91
CA CYS A 63 0.95 12.28 2.12
C CYS A 63 1.17 11.48 3.41
N ASN A 64 0.11 11.32 4.22
CA ASN A 64 0.11 10.53 5.45
C ASN A 64 -0.55 9.15 5.30
N GLY A 65 -0.88 8.75 4.07
CA GLY A 65 -1.44 7.43 3.80
C GLY A 65 -0.44 6.32 4.08
N THR A 66 -0.93 5.24 4.68
CA THR A 66 -0.17 4.04 5.01
C THR A 66 -0.50 2.90 4.05
N LEU A 67 0.15 1.74 4.20
CA LEU A 67 -0.08 0.58 3.32
C LEU A 67 -1.55 0.15 3.25
N ILE A 68 -2.32 0.33 4.34
CA ILE A 68 -3.74 -0.07 4.40
C ILE A 68 -4.64 0.82 3.53
N ASP A 69 -4.12 1.97 3.09
CA ASP A 69 -4.80 2.96 2.27
C ASP A 69 -4.53 2.77 0.77
N TRP A 70 -3.89 1.66 0.40
CA TRP A 70 -3.55 1.34 -0.98
C TRP A 70 -4.57 0.40 -1.57
N ILE A 71 -5.14 0.80 -2.71
CA ILE A 71 -6.14 0.03 -3.43
C ILE A 71 -5.60 -0.42 -4.79
N ASP A 72 -6.15 -1.51 -5.30
CA ASP A 72 -5.87 -1.97 -6.66
C ASP A 72 -6.37 -0.97 -7.70
N LEU A 73 -5.66 -0.87 -8.82
CA LEU A 73 -6.04 0.01 -9.93
C LEU A 73 -7.28 -0.50 -10.67
N ASP A 74 -7.51 -1.81 -10.66
CA ASP A 74 -8.64 -2.45 -11.33
C ASP A 74 -9.82 -2.65 -10.37
N ILE A 75 -10.62 -1.59 -10.22
CA ILE A 75 -11.97 -1.75 -9.65
C ILE A 75 -12.90 -2.23 -10.77
N ASN A 76 -12.90 -3.54 -11.02
CA ASN A 76 -14.11 -4.26 -11.44
C ASN A 76 -14.83 -4.92 -10.25
N TRP A 77 -14.29 -4.78 -9.03
CA TRP A 77 -14.86 -5.37 -7.81
C TRP A 77 -16.18 -4.73 -7.35
N PHE A 78 -16.51 -3.51 -7.80
CA PHE A 78 -17.81 -2.88 -7.51
C PHE A 78 -18.89 -3.13 -8.59
N LEU A 79 -18.53 -3.75 -9.72
CA LEU A 79 -19.49 -4.05 -10.80
C LEU A 79 -19.93 -5.52 -10.86
N SER A 80 -19.43 -6.40 -9.98
CA SER A 80 -19.81 -7.82 -10.00
C SER A 80 -21.12 -8.15 -9.25
N THR A 81 -21.84 -7.18 -8.71
CA THR A 81 -23.19 -7.41 -8.16
C THR A 81 -24.31 -7.33 -9.20
N ASP A 82 -24.04 -6.91 -10.44
CA ASP A 82 -25.02 -6.94 -11.52
C ASP A 82 -24.52 -7.83 -12.65
N ILE A 83 -25.36 -8.79 -13.06
CA ILE A 83 -25.15 -9.83 -14.10
C ILE A 83 -24.75 -11.21 -13.51
N CYS A 84 -25.60 -11.73 -12.65
CA CYS A 84 -25.91 -13.17 -12.66
C CYS A 84 -27.44 -13.34 -12.83
N PHE A 85 -27.84 -13.56 -14.10
CA PHE A 85 -29.05 -14.25 -14.54
C PHE A 85 -30.44 -13.72 -14.13
N ILE A 86 -30.90 -12.67 -14.82
CA ILE A 86 -32.24 -12.72 -15.44
C ILE A 86 -32.04 -13.21 -16.87
N LYS A 87 -32.31 -14.50 -17.10
CA LYS A 87 -32.93 -15.05 -18.32
C LYS A 87 -33.40 -16.46 -18.04
#